data_AF-A0A350EQG3-F1
#
_entry.id   AF-A0A350EQG3-F1
#
_cell.length_a   1.000
_cell.length_b   1.000
_cell.length_c   1.000
_cell.angle_alpha   90.00
_cell.angle_beta   90.00
_cell.angle_gamma   90.00
#
_symmetry.space_group_name_H-M   'P 1'
#
loop_
_entity.id
_entity.type
_entity.pdbx_description
1 polymer ?
#
loop_
_entity_poly.entity_id
_entity_poly.type
_entity_poly.pdbx_seq_one_letter_code
_entity_poly.pdbx_strand_id
1 'polypeptide(L)'
;MRCAGTEFPTAMKTNTILLTAGLFALATAATARAEVDFAKQIAPILEKRCVECHGAEKKKGKLRLDSRAEAFGKEDVLIAGKADESELYRRVILPADDDDIMPAEGDPLSKAEQDLLRDWINEGAKWPEELVLGGQADAPAQVAIEWPPEHKASDAEKKAVAKLNELGIAVRPIAQNSTWLTANLRVYSGEFNDELVTALGQVTGLVDLNLANTKINDAMLAKLAPLKNLMTLHLENTQVTDTGLKHLAGMEYLHYLNLYGTAITDEGLAQLKDHQRLRKLYAWQTKATAEGATKLKESNPDLSVNLGESLIVVAEKKEEEKKEGEKK
;
A
#
# COMPACT_ATOMS: atom_id res chain seq x y z
N MET A 1 36.03 -41.39 -89.16
CA MET A 1 35.48 -42.44 -88.26
C MET A 1 36.59 -42.89 -87.32
N ARG A 2 36.26 -43.14 -86.04
CA ARG A 2 37.10 -43.39 -84.84
C ARG A 2 37.51 -42.08 -84.14
N CYS A 3 37.02 -41.68 -82.96
CA CYS A 3 36.64 -42.31 -81.67
C CYS A 3 37.83 -42.69 -80.76
N ALA A 4 37.67 -42.35 -79.48
CA ALA A 4 38.46 -42.68 -78.28
C ALA A 4 39.82 -41.96 -78.18
N GLY A 5 40.16 -41.25 -77.10
CA GLY A 5 40.09 -41.68 -75.69
C GLY A 5 41.33 -42.54 -75.43
N THR A 6 42.39 -42.03 -74.83
CA THR A 6 42.64 -42.00 -73.38
C THR A 6 44.12 -41.63 -73.21
N GLU A 7 44.49 -40.92 -72.14
CA GLU A 7 45.75 -41.08 -71.37
C GLU A 7 45.87 -39.98 -70.29
N PHE A 8 45.85 -40.40 -69.03
CA PHE A 8 46.55 -39.74 -67.91
C PHE A 8 47.90 -40.48 -67.76
N PRO A 9 48.98 -39.96 -67.10
CA PRO A 9 48.94 -39.06 -65.95
C PRO A 9 50.15 -38.07 -65.78
N THR A 10 50.14 -37.39 -64.62
CA THR A 10 51.26 -36.92 -63.78
C THR A 10 51.81 -35.48 -63.83
N ALA A 11 52.14 -35.04 -62.59
CA ALA A 11 52.93 -33.89 -62.13
C ALA A 11 52.18 -32.54 -62.09
N MET A 12 51.55 -32.14 -60.98
CA MET A 12 52.14 -31.74 -59.68
C MET A 12 53.07 -30.53 -59.82
N LYS A 13 52.57 -29.33 -59.46
CA LYS A 13 53.30 -28.31 -58.69
C LYS A 13 52.41 -27.14 -58.24
N THR A 14 52.57 -26.83 -56.95
CA THR A 14 52.44 -25.54 -56.26
C THR A 14 51.08 -24.86 -56.25
N ASN A 15 50.34 -25.02 -55.14
CA ASN A 15 49.25 -24.14 -54.77
C ASN A 15 49.65 -23.28 -53.56
N THR A 16 49.43 -21.99 -53.70
CA THR A 16 49.77 -20.90 -52.79
C THR A 16 49.03 -21.04 -51.46
N ILE A 17 49.78 -21.08 -50.36
CA ILE A 17 49.24 -21.04 -48.99
C ILE A 17 48.88 -19.57 -48.68
N LEU A 18 47.58 -19.27 -48.70
CA LEU A 18 47.02 -18.07 -48.06
C LEU A 18 46.77 -18.40 -46.58
N LEU A 19 47.59 -17.84 -45.69
CA LEU A 19 47.33 -17.83 -44.25
C LEU A 19 46.09 -16.97 -43.97
N THR A 20 44.97 -17.60 -43.68
CA THR A 20 43.86 -16.97 -42.96
C THR A 20 44.13 -17.11 -41.46
N ALA A 21 44.53 -16.02 -40.82
CA ALA A 21 44.61 -15.92 -39.38
C ALA A 21 43.19 -15.99 -38.80
N GLY A 22 42.81 -17.16 -38.29
CA GLY A 22 41.57 -17.35 -37.54
C GLY A 22 41.68 -16.65 -36.19
N LEU A 23 41.00 -15.53 -36.04
CA LEU A 23 40.79 -14.85 -34.76
C LEU A 23 39.76 -15.67 -33.97
N PHE A 24 40.24 -16.58 -33.13
CA PHE A 24 39.39 -17.33 -32.20
C PHE A 24 39.01 -16.39 -31.05
N ALA A 25 37.90 -15.67 -31.21
CA ALA A 25 37.29 -14.94 -30.10
C ALA A 25 36.68 -15.95 -29.13
N LEU A 26 37.39 -16.24 -28.03
CA LEU A 26 36.79 -16.86 -26.86
C LEU A 26 35.79 -15.85 -26.27
N ALA A 27 34.53 -15.97 -26.65
CA ALA A 27 33.44 -15.35 -25.93
C ALA A 27 33.32 -16.05 -24.57
N THR A 28 33.90 -15.46 -23.53
CA THR A 28 33.53 -15.77 -22.15
C THR A 28 32.07 -15.35 -21.98
N ALA A 29 31.16 -16.33 -22.01
CA ALA A 29 29.80 -16.12 -21.58
C ALA A 29 29.83 -15.79 -20.08
N ALA A 30 29.83 -14.51 -19.75
CA ALA A 30 29.50 -14.05 -18.42
C ALA A 30 28.06 -14.49 -18.17
N THR A 31 27.88 -15.48 -17.30
CA THR A 31 26.57 -15.81 -16.77
C THR A 31 26.06 -14.57 -16.04
N ALA A 32 25.08 -13.87 -16.63
CA ALA A 32 24.40 -12.78 -15.96
C ALA A 32 23.79 -13.33 -14.67
N ARG A 33 24.38 -12.97 -13.53
CA ARG A 33 23.82 -13.25 -12.21
C ARG A 33 22.46 -12.55 -12.14
N ALA A 34 21.44 -13.24 -11.63
CA ALA A 34 20.14 -12.63 -11.42
C ALA A 34 20.30 -11.46 -10.43
N GLU A 35 19.67 -10.33 -10.78
CA GLU A 35 19.64 -9.11 -9.96
C GLU A 35 19.04 -9.40 -8.58
N VAL A 36 19.50 -8.69 -7.56
CA VAL A 36 19.02 -8.88 -6.19
C VAL A 36 17.58 -8.38 -6.05
N ASP A 37 16.68 -9.26 -5.63
CA ASP A 37 15.29 -8.92 -5.35
C ASP A 37 15.18 -8.28 -3.97
N PHE A 38 14.92 -6.97 -3.93
CA PHE A 38 14.83 -6.22 -2.67
C PHE A 38 13.82 -6.85 -1.71
N ALA A 39 12.60 -7.12 -2.16
CA ALA A 39 11.52 -7.58 -1.29
C ALA A 39 11.78 -8.98 -0.72
N LYS A 40 12.43 -9.86 -1.50
CA LYS A 40 12.70 -11.24 -1.06
C LYS A 40 14.00 -11.40 -0.29
N GLN A 41 15.02 -10.60 -0.61
CA GLN A 41 16.40 -10.86 -0.15
C GLN A 41 16.95 -9.75 0.73
N ILE A 42 16.56 -8.49 0.54
CA ILE A 42 17.12 -7.34 1.29
C ILE A 42 16.19 -6.88 2.40
N ALA A 43 14.89 -6.74 2.12
CA ALA A 43 13.90 -6.32 3.11
C ALA A 43 13.95 -7.15 4.41
N PRO A 44 14.03 -8.50 4.37
CA PRO A 44 14.14 -9.29 5.59
C PRO A 44 15.43 -9.04 6.40
N ILE A 45 16.54 -8.72 5.72
CA ILE A 45 17.81 -8.38 6.37
C ILE A 45 17.68 -7.03 7.07
N LEU A 46 17.19 -6.02 6.36
CA LEU A 46 17.00 -4.68 6.90
C LEU A 46 16.00 -4.69 8.08
N GLU A 47 14.87 -5.39 7.94
CA GLU A 47 13.89 -5.51 9.02
C GLU A 47 14.46 -6.16 10.27
N LYS A 48 15.15 -7.29 10.10
CA LYS A 48 15.65 -8.08 11.23
C LYS A 48 16.90 -7.49 11.88
N ARG A 49 17.78 -6.84 11.10
CA ARG A 49 19.11 -6.41 11.57
C ARG A 49 19.25 -4.91 11.77
N CYS A 50 18.42 -4.11 11.11
CA CYS A 50 18.60 -2.65 11.07
C CYS A 50 17.41 -1.90 11.68
N VAL A 51 16.18 -2.25 11.29
CA VAL A 51 14.97 -1.48 11.62
C VAL A 51 14.63 -1.50 13.11
N GLU A 52 15.03 -2.52 13.87
CA GLU A 52 14.80 -2.54 15.32
C GLU A 52 15.45 -1.34 16.04
N CYS A 53 16.61 -0.88 15.57
CA CYS A 53 17.35 0.25 16.15
C CYS A 53 17.34 1.52 15.31
N HIS A 54 17.02 1.40 14.01
CA HIS A 54 16.97 2.46 13.01
C HIS A 54 15.61 2.52 12.31
N GLY A 55 14.52 2.31 13.04
CA GLY A 55 13.14 2.36 12.53
C GLY A 55 12.40 3.61 13.00
N ALA A 56 11.09 3.68 12.72
CA ALA A 56 10.25 4.81 13.15
C ALA A 56 10.27 5.02 14.68
N GLU A 57 10.17 3.92 15.45
CA GLU A 57 10.11 3.92 16.91
C GLU A 57 11.45 4.20 17.61
N LYS A 58 12.56 3.75 17.02
CA LYS A 58 13.92 3.91 17.56
C LYS A 58 14.85 4.44 16.49
N LYS A 59 15.43 5.62 16.73
CA LYS A 59 16.30 6.34 15.78
C LYS A 59 17.73 6.47 16.34
N LYS A 60 18.38 5.35 16.66
CA LYS A 60 19.76 5.36 17.16
C LYS A 60 20.66 6.04 16.12
N GLY A 61 21.60 6.88 16.57
CA GLY A 61 22.47 7.66 15.67
C GLY A 61 21.72 8.68 14.77
N LYS A 62 20.46 9.01 15.09
CA LYS A 62 19.58 9.84 14.23
C LYS A 62 19.45 9.27 12.82
N LEU A 63 19.53 7.94 12.67
CA LEU A 63 19.44 7.24 11.40
C LEU A 63 18.15 6.44 11.34
N ARG A 64 17.52 6.44 10.17
CA ARG A 64 16.30 5.71 9.81
C ARG A 64 16.59 4.90 8.54
N LEU A 65 16.25 3.61 8.58
CA LEU A 65 16.44 2.60 7.54
C LEU A 65 15.16 1.77 7.34
N ASP A 66 14.01 2.36 7.65
CA ASP A 66 12.69 1.78 7.47
C ASP A 66 12.04 2.19 6.15
N SER A 67 12.44 3.31 5.54
CA SER A 67 11.93 3.72 4.23
C SER A 67 13.05 4.20 3.30
N ARG A 68 12.77 4.16 1.99
CA ARG A 68 13.70 4.67 0.98
C ARG A 68 14.05 6.14 1.24
N ALA A 69 13.05 7.00 1.44
CA ALA A 69 13.27 8.44 1.59
C ALA A 69 14.24 8.77 2.73
N GLU A 70 14.15 8.02 3.83
CA GLU A 70 15.02 8.22 5.00
C GLU A 70 16.40 7.59 4.82
N ALA A 71 16.47 6.39 4.26
CA ALA A 71 17.73 5.68 4.05
C ALA A 71 18.67 6.47 3.11
N PHE A 72 18.10 7.18 2.14
CA PHE A 72 18.83 8.08 1.23
C PHE A 72 18.88 9.54 1.71
N GLY A 73 18.30 9.87 2.87
CA GLY A 73 18.20 11.24 3.38
C GLY A 73 19.52 11.82 3.90
N LYS A 74 20.54 10.98 4.11
CA LYS A 74 21.91 11.38 4.45
C LYS A 74 22.88 10.87 3.39
N GLU A 75 23.70 11.78 2.85
CA GLU A 75 24.51 11.55 1.65
C GLU A 75 25.57 10.44 1.79
N ASP A 76 25.97 10.09 3.01
CA ASP A 76 27.05 9.13 3.30
C ASP A 76 26.55 7.74 3.71
N VAL A 77 25.28 7.61 4.10
CA VAL A 77 24.74 6.37 4.67
C VAL A 77 24.57 5.28 3.61
N LEU A 78 23.88 5.62 2.51
CA LEU A 78 23.55 4.69 1.44
C LEU A 78 23.77 5.36 0.09
N ILE A 79 24.89 5.03 -0.56
CA ILE A 79 25.30 5.59 -1.85
C ILE A 79 25.03 4.55 -2.93
N ALA A 80 23.96 4.76 -3.70
CA ALA A 80 23.60 3.87 -4.80
C ALA A 80 24.76 3.67 -5.78
N GLY A 81 25.06 2.41 -6.09
CA GLY A 81 26.16 2.02 -6.98
C GLY A 81 27.53 1.90 -6.29
N LYS A 82 27.65 2.27 -5.01
CA LYS A 82 28.94 2.37 -4.31
C LYS A 82 28.90 1.80 -2.90
N ALA A 83 28.93 0.48 -2.79
CA ALA A 83 28.88 -0.19 -1.49
C ALA A 83 30.08 0.17 -0.60
N ASP A 84 31.28 0.31 -1.17
CA ASP A 84 32.50 0.66 -0.46
C ASP A 84 32.52 2.09 0.11
N GLU A 85 31.81 3.02 -0.54
CA GLU A 85 31.62 4.39 -0.05
C GLU A 85 30.40 4.55 0.88
N SER A 86 29.54 3.53 0.98
CA SER A 86 28.33 3.58 1.83
C SER A 86 28.64 3.22 3.28
N GLU A 87 28.42 4.14 4.22
CA GLU A 87 28.64 3.89 5.66
C GLU A 87 27.81 2.71 6.18
N LEU A 88 26.62 2.48 5.62
CA LEU A 88 25.79 1.31 5.93
C LEU A 88 26.56 0.01 5.68
N TYR A 89 27.22 -0.12 4.54
CA TYR A 89 27.97 -1.33 4.22
C TYR A 89 29.29 -1.41 4.99
N ARG A 90 30.00 -0.28 5.14
CA ARG A 90 31.26 -0.21 5.88
C ARG A 90 31.13 -0.74 7.30
N ARG A 91 30.05 -0.40 8.00
CA ARG A 91 29.81 -0.79 9.40
C ARG A 91 29.39 -2.25 9.58
N VAL A 92 28.72 -2.87 8.60
CA VAL A 92 28.26 -4.27 8.73
C VAL A 92 29.33 -5.31 8.41
N ILE A 93 30.46 -4.88 7.82
CA ILE A 93 31.60 -5.76 7.49
C ILE A 93 32.75 -5.66 8.49
N LEU A 94 32.62 -4.83 9.53
CA LEU A 94 33.64 -4.69 10.57
C LEU A 94 33.81 -6.00 11.36
N PRO A 95 34.97 -6.21 11.98
CA PRO A 95 35.17 -7.31 12.93
C PRO A 95 34.15 -7.29 14.07
N ALA A 96 33.75 -8.47 14.55
CA ALA A 96 32.71 -8.61 15.57
C ALA A 96 33.04 -7.96 16.92
N ASP A 97 34.32 -7.66 17.17
CA ASP A 97 34.85 -6.99 18.35
C ASP A 97 35.09 -5.48 18.15
N ASP A 98 34.74 -4.92 16.99
CA ASP A 98 34.86 -3.50 16.68
C ASP A 98 33.69 -2.71 17.31
N ASP A 99 34.00 -1.60 17.97
CA ASP A 99 33.00 -0.74 18.65
C ASP A 99 32.01 -0.08 17.67
N ASP A 100 32.37 0.04 16.39
CA ASP A 100 31.54 0.67 15.35
C ASP A 100 30.71 -0.35 14.54
N ILE A 101 30.84 -1.65 14.80
CA ILE A 101 30.12 -2.69 14.07
C ILE A 101 28.61 -2.51 14.20
N MET A 102 27.91 -2.75 13.10
CA MET A 102 26.46 -2.83 13.07
C MET A 102 25.98 -4.24 12.69
N PRO A 103 24.98 -4.80 13.40
CA PRO A 103 24.24 -4.18 14.51
C PRO A 103 25.05 -4.09 15.81
N ALA A 104 24.87 -3.01 16.57
CA ALA A 104 25.55 -2.79 17.86
C ALA A 104 25.06 -3.74 18.97
N GLU A 105 23.89 -4.35 18.81
CA GLU A 105 23.32 -5.35 19.70
C GLU A 105 22.86 -6.55 18.85
N GLY A 106 23.18 -7.77 19.29
CA GLY A 106 22.86 -9.00 18.58
C GLY A 106 24.01 -9.54 17.71
N ASP A 107 23.73 -10.60 16.94
CA ASP A 107 24.75 -11.23 16.11
C ASP A 107 25.08 -10.38 14.86
N PRO A 108 26.38 -10.29 14.48
CA PRO A 108 26.79 -9.71 13.20
C PRO A 108 26.10 -10.37 12.01
N LEU A 109 26.00 -9.63 10.90
CA LEU A 109 25.50 -10.19 9.65
C LEU A 109 26.42 -11.33 9.18
N SER A 110 25.81 -12.41 8.71
CA SER A 110 26.53 -13.49 8.04
C SER A 110 27.18 -12.99 6.75
N LYS A 111 28.22 -13.68 6.28
CA LYS A 111 28.92 -13.30 5.05
C LYS A 111 27.98 -13.24 3.84
N ALA A 112 26.99 -14.13 3.78
CA ALA A 112 25.98 -14.13 2.73
C ALA A 112 25.06 -12.90 2.79
N GLU A 113 24.62 -12.49 3.98
CA GLU A 113 23.82 -11.26 4.17
C GLU A 113 24.64 -10.02 3.79
N GLN A 114 25.92 -9.96 4.19
CA GLN A 114 26.83 -8.88 3.78
C GLN A 114 27.00 -8.83 2.26
N ASP A 115 27.23 -9.98 1.61
CA ASP A 115 27.42 -10.02 0.16
C ASP A 115 26.14 -9.61 -0.59
N LEU A 116 24.95 -9.98 -0.10
CA LEU A 116 23.67 -9.53 -0.66
C LEU A 116 23.51 -8.01 -0.55
N LEU A 117 23.81 -7.42 0.61
CA LEU A 117 23.75 -5.97 0.78
C LEU A 117 24.72 -5.25 -0.15
N ARG A 118 25.96 -5.75 -0.29
CA ARG A 118 26.94 -5.20 -1.23
C ARG A 118 26.43 -5.21 -2.65
N ASP A 119 25.97 -6.38 -3.11
CA ASP A 119 25.51 -6.58 -4.48
C ASP A 119 24.31 -5.67 -4.76
N TRP A 120 23.33 -5.60 -3.85
CA TRP A 120 22.17 -4.70 -3.97
C TRP A 120 22.57 -3.22 -4.03
N ILE A 121 23.50 -2.76 -3.19
CA ILE A 121 23.95 -1.37 -3.22
C ILE A 121 24.61 -1.07 -4.56
N ASN A 122 25.50 -1.93 -5.03
CA ASN A 122 26.20 -1.77 -6.31
C ASN A 122 25.24 -1.85 -7.52
N GLU A 123 24.12 -2.56 -7.40
CA GLU A 123 23.05 -2.62 -8.40
C GLU A 123 22.13 -1.38 -8.38
N GLY A 124 22.46 -0.39 -7.54
CA GLY A 124 21.77 0.90 -7.46
C GLY A 124 20.82 1.03 -6.26
N ALA A 125 20.91 0.12 -5.29
CA ALA A 125 20.11 0.13 -4.06
C ALA A 125 18.60 0.33 -4.34
N LYS A 126 18.08 -0.42 -5.33
CA LYS A 126 16.69 -0.32 -5.76
C LYS A 126 15.76 -0.69 -4.60
N TRP A 127 14.95 0.27 -4.18
CA TRP A 127 13.99 0.14 -3.09
C TRP A 127 12.68 0.80 -3.56
N PRO A 128 11.53 0.11 -3.52
CA PRO A 128 10.23 0.71 -3.87
C PRO A 128 9.89 1.92 -2.98
N GLU A 129 9.52 3.05 -3.59
CA GLU A 129 9.30 4.32 -2.85
C GLU A 129 8.20 4.23 -1.78
N GLU A 130 7.19 3.40 -2.01
CA GLU A 130 6.02 3.24 -1.13
C GLU A 130 6.23 2.20 -0.02
N LEU A 131 7.30 1.39 -0.09
CA LEU A 131 7.52 0.29 0.84
C LEU A 131 8.26 0.78 2.09
N VAL A 132 7.56 0.77 3.23
CA VAL A 132 8.14 1.00 4.56
C VAL A 132 8.24 -0.31 5.33
N LEU A 133 9.45 -0.63 5.77
CA LEU A 133 9.83 -1.81 6.53
C LEU A 133 9.47 -1.67 8.02
N GLY A 134 9.22 -2.78 8.69
CA GLY A 134 8.94 -2.77 10.14
C GLY A 134 7.52 -2.34 10.52
N GLY A 135 6.60 -2.30 9.56
CA GLY A 135 5.17 -2.29 9.86
C GLY A 135 4.67 -1.04 10.58
N GLN A 136 5.18 0.13 10.21
CA GLN A 136 4.47 1.40 10.31
C GLN A 136 5.15 2.35 9.34
N ALA A 137 4.63 2.42 8.10
CA ALA A 137 4.74 3.66 7.36
C ALA A 137 4.36 4.77 8.33
N ASP A 138 5.22 5.77 8.52
CA ASP A 138 4.86 6.95 9.30
C ASP A 138 3.47 7.35 8.82
N ALA A 139 2.47 7.12 9.66
CA ALA A 139 1.18 7.74 9.45
C ALA A 139 1.52 9.22 9.32
N PRO A 140 1.12 9.91 8.23
CA PRO A 140 1.46 11.31 8.03
C PRO A 140 1.23 12.03 9.35
N ALA A 141 2.28 12.70 9.84
CA ALA A 141 2.40 13.26 11.19
C ALA A 141 1.02 13.60 11.73
N GLN A 142 0.56 12.89 12.78
CA GLN A 142 -0.83 12.93 13.25
C GLN A 142 -1.38 14.36 13.16
N VAL A 143 -2.08 14.65 12.07
CA VAL A 143 -2.72 15.95 11.90
C VAL A 143 -3.73 15.96 13.02
N ALA A 144 -3.50 16.83 14.01
CA ALA A 144 -4.36 16.94 15.18
C ALA A 144 -5.80 16.97 14.67
N ILE A 145 -6.58 15.95 15.02
CA ILE A 145 -7.95 15.83 14.55
C ILE A 145 -8.68 17.07 15.07
N GLU A 146 -9.05 17.98 14.17
CA GLU A 146 -9.77 19.18 14.54
C GLU A 146 -11.19 18.80 14.89
N TRP A 147 -11.56 19.07 16.14
CA TRP A 147 -12.90 18.80 16.64
C TRP A 147 -13.86 19.88 16.16
N PRO A 148 -15.13 19.53 15.91
CA PRO A 148 -16.18 20.51 15.69
C PRO A 148 -16.31 21.47 16.89
N PRO A 149 -16.83 22.70 16.67
CA PRO A 149 -17.04 23.68 17.74
C PRO A 149 -18.06 23.14 18.74
N GLU A 150 -17.97 23.55 20.01
CA GLU A 150 -18.84 23.07 21.09
C GLU A 150 -20.32 23.00 20.68
N HIS A 151 -20.91 21.81 20.78
CA HIS A 151 -22.32 21.59 20.46
C HIS A 151 -23.22 21.66 21.69
N LYS A 152 -24.35 22.34 21.53
CA LYS A 152 -25.41 22.43 22.54
C LYS A 152 -26.68 21.78 21.99
N ALA A 153 -27.08 20.68 22.62
CA ALA A 153 -28.25 19.91 22.21
C ALA A 153 -29.53 20.76 22.23
N SER A 154 -30.21 20.83 21.08
CA SER A 154 -31.55 21.42 20.96
C SER A 154 -32.62 20.54 21.62
N ASP A 155 -33.81 21.08 21.88
CA ASP A 155 -34.91 20.27 22.42
C ASP A 155 -35.42 19.23 21.42
N ALA A 156 -35.29 19.49 20.12
CA ALA A 156 -35.58 18.50 19.07
C ALA A 156 -34.59 17.34 19.13
N GLU A 157 -33.29 17.64 19.29
CA GLU A 157 -32.24 16.63 19.45
C GLU A 157 -32.48 15.78 20.69
N LYS A 158 -32.77 16.38 21.84
CA LYS A 158 -33.05 15.62 23.08
C LYS A 158 -34.23 14.66 22.91
N LYS A 159 -35.29 15.08 22.21
CA LYS A 159 -36.44 14.22 21.88
C LYS A 159 -36.05 13.09 20.93
N ALA A 160 -35.22 13.38 19.93
CA ALA A 160 -34.72 12.38 19.01
C ALA A 160 -33.84 11.34 19.73
N VAL A 161 -32.95 11.78 20.63
CA VAL A 161 -32.14 10.89 21.48
C VAL A 161 -33.02 10.00 22.34
N ALA A 162 -34.04 10.56 23.01
CA ALA A 162 -34.98 9.77 23.82
C ALA A 162 -35.69 8.70 22.97
N LYS A 163 -36.18 9.08 21.79
CA LYS A 163 -36.84 8.16 20.85
C LYS A 163 -35.91 7.06 20.35
N LEU A 164 -34.67 7.38 20.01
CA LEU A 164 -33.68 6.38 19.60
C LEU A 164 -33.38 5.40 20.73
N ASN A 165 -33.27 5.87 21.98
CA ASN A 165 -33.10 5.01 23.15
C ASN A 165 -34.32 4.10 23.38
N GLU A 166 -35.55 4.60 23.18
CA GLU A 166 -36.78 3.79 23.24
C GLU A 166 -36.81 2.69 22.15
N LEU A 167 -36.24 2.97 20.98
CA LEU A 167 -36.04 2.01 19.92
C LEU A 167 -34.89 1.03 20.20
N GLY A 168 -34.17 1.17 21.32
CA GLY A 168 -33.04 0.32 21.69
C GLY A 168 -31.70 0.71 21.04
N ILE A 169 -31.62 1.90 20.46
CA ILE A 169 -30.39 2.46 19.88
C ILE A 169 -29.73 3.36 20.91
N ALA A 170 -28.61 2.89 21.48
CA ALA A 170 -27.87 3.66 22.47
C ALA A 170 -27.17 4.86 21.83
N VAL A 171 -27.71 6.06 22.04
CA VAL A 171 -27.04 7.32 21.72
C VAL A 171 -26.42 7.87 22.99
N ARG A 172 -25.09 7.91 23.05
CA ARG A 172 -24.35 8.18 24.29
C ARG A 172 -23.20 9.18 24.09
N PRO A 173 -22.79 9.89 25.14
CA PRO A 173 -21.56 10.68 25.10
C PRO A 173 -20.33 9.83 24.78
N ILE A 174 -19.40 10.39 24.01
CA ILE A 174 -18.12 9.73 23.71
C ILE A 174 -17.18 9.62 24.92
N ALA A 175 -17.36 10.48 25.92
CA ALA A 175 -16.53 10.56 27.11
C ALA A 175 -17.30 11.23 28.27
N GLN A 176 -16.77 11.10 29.48
CA GLN A 176 -17.30 11.80 30.65
C GLN A 176 -17.25 13.33 30.42
N ASN A 177 -18.37 14.01 30.67
CA ASN A 177 -18.55 15.46 30.46
C ASN A 177 -18.47 15.92 28.99
N SER A 178 -18.54 15.01 28.02
CA SER A 178 -18.64 15.38 26.61
C SER A 178 -20.08 15.68 26.21
N THR A 179 -20.29 16.72 25.40
CA THR A 179 -21.57 16.97 24.72
C THR A 179 -21.69 16.22 23.39
N TRP A 180 -20.58 15.68 22.89
CA TRP A 180 -20.52 14.90 21.65
C TRP A 180 -21.02 13.49 21.81
N LEU A 181 -21.78 13.03 20.82
CA LEU A 181 -22.52 11.78 20.85
C LEU A 181 -21.97 10.76 19.85
N THR A 182 -22.10 9.49 20.20
CA THR A 182 -21.87 8.33 19.33
C THR A 182 -23.12 7.45 19.28
N ALA A 183 -23.37 6.83 18.13
CA ALA A 183 -24.41 5.83 17.94
C ALA A 183 -23.91 4.68 17.07
N ASN A 184 -24.17 3.44 17.49
CA ASN A 184 -23.80 2.24 16.74
C ASN A 184 -25.03 1.36 16.48
N LEU A 185 -25.36 1.21 15.20
CA LEU A 185 -26.50 0.45 14.71
C LEU A 185 -26.08 -0.83 13.97
N ARG A 186 -24.80 -1.20 13.97
CA ARG A 186 -24.29 -2.36 13.23
C ARG A 186 -24.97 -3.67 13.62
N VAL A 187 -25.31 -3.80 14.90
CA VAL A 187 -25.98 -4.98 15.49
C VAL A 187 -27.43 -4.69 15.85
N TYR A 188 -28.02 -3.61 15.30
CA TYR A 188 -29.41 -3.26 15.57
C TYR A 188 -30.35 -4.29 14.96
N SER A 189 -31.15 -4.94 15.81
CA SER A 189 -32.08 -6.00 15.43
C SER A 189 -33.51 -5.53 15.18
N GLY A 190 -33.80 -4.24 15.43
CA GLY A 190 -35.12 -3.66 15.21
C GLY A 190 -35.36 -3.29 13.74
N GLU A 191 -36.51 -2.68 13.47
CA GLU A 191 -36.86 -2.25 12.12
C GLU A 191 -36.03 -1.02 11.70
N PHE A 192 -35.29 -1.15 10.60
CA PHE A 192 -34.53 -0.05 10.00
C PHE A 192 -35.40 0.66 8.95
N ASN A 193 -36.06 1.76 9.35
CA ASN A 193 -37.06 2.46 8.56
C ASN A 193 -36.83 3.99 8.52
N ASP A 194 -37.69 4.70 7.79
CA ASP A 194 -37.58 6.15 7.57
C ASP A 194 -37.69 6.98 8.84
N GLU A 195 -38.53 6.55 9.79
CA GLU A 195 -38.75 7.23 11.06
C GLU A 195 -37.49 7.19 11.93
N LEU A 196 -36.82 6.03 11.98
CA LEU A 196 -35.54 5.85 12.66
C LEU A 196 -34.48 6.79 12.08
N VAL A 197 -34.33 6.82 10.75
CA VAL A 197 -33.28 7.63 10.10
C VAL A 197 -33.60 9.13 10.22
N THR A 198 -34.87 9.50 10.20
CA THR A 198 -35.30 10.88 10.47
C THR A 198 -34.95 11.31 11.90
N ALA A 199 -35.14 10.43 12.89
CA ALA A 199 -34.71 10.70 14.25
C ALA A 199 -33.17 10.82 14.35
N LEU A 200 -32.41 9.94 13.70
CA LEU A 200 -30.94 10.06 13.64
C LEU A 200 -30.50 11.40 13.06
N GLY A 201 -31.12 11.87 11.98
CA GLY A 201 -30.81 13.16 11.35
C GLY A 201 -31.08 14.38 12.23
N GLN A 202 -31.81 14.24 13.33
CA GLN A 202 -32.05 15.30 14.31
C GLN A 202 -31.00 15.36 15.44
N VAL A 203 -30.09 14.38 15.51
CA VAL A 203 -29.03 14.32 16.53
C VAL A 203 -27.75 14.96 16.02
N THR A 204 -27.75 16.28 15.84
CA THR A 204 -26.64 17.02 15.24
C THR A 204 -25.37 17.05 16.10
N GLY A 205 -25.47 16.60 17.37
CA GLY A 205 -24.34 16.33 18.24
C GLY A 205 -23.58 15.03 17.96
N LEU A 206 -23.99 14.23 16.96
CA LEU A 206 -23.25 13.03 16.55
C LEU A 206 -21.91 13.39 15.92
N VAL A 207 -20.84 12.79 16.46
CA VAL A 207 -19.48 12.81 15.88
C VAL A 207 -19.07 11.44 15.35
N ASP A 208 -19.70 10.38 15.85
CA ASP A 208 -19.43 8.99 15.47
C ASP A 208 -20.74 8.25 15.22
N LEU A 209 -20.90 7.74 14.00
CA LEU A 209 -22.09 7.03 13.58
C LEU A 209 -21.72 5.76 12.82
N ASN A 210 -22.12 4.62 13.39
CA ASN A 210 -21.95 3.33 12.77
C ASN A 210 -23.25 2.76 12.19
N LEU A 211 -23.34 2.71 10.86
CA LEU A 211 -24.48 2.18 10.10
C LEU A 211 -24.09 0.97 9.23
N ALA A 212 -22.92 0.37 9.50
CA ALA A 212 -22.45 -0.80 8.79
C ALA A 212 -23.47 -1.94 8.86
N ASN A 213 -23.67 -2.66 7.76
CA ASN A 213 -24.57 -3.82 7.65
C ASN A 213 -26.04 -3.48 7.95
N THR A 214 -26.44 -2.22 7.81
CA THR A 214 -27.84 -1.80 7.91
C THR A 214 -28.51 -1.67 6.53
N LYS A 215 -29.81 -1.38 6.51
CA LYS A 215 -30.58 -1.18 5.27
C LYS A 215 -30.50 0.25 4.71
N ILE A 216 -29.55 1.07 5.17
CA ILE A 216 -29.44 2.44 4.69
C ILE A 216 -29.16 2.49 3.18
N ASN A 217 -29.86 3.39 2.50
CA ASN A 217 -29.75 3.66 1.08
C ASN A 217 -29.60 5.17 0.84
N ASP A 218 -29.47 5.59 -0.42
CA ASP A 218 -29.23 7.00 -0.78
C ASP A 218 -30.30 7.96 -0.24
N ALA A 219 -31.59 7.60 -0.34
CA ALA A 219 -32.70 8.44 0.11
C ALA A 219 -32.71 8.61 1.64
N MET A 220 -32.35 7.55 2.36
CA MET A 220 -32.18 7.60 3.82
C MET A 220 -30.94 8.40 4.22
N LEU A 221 -29.81 8.21 3.52
CA LEU A 221 -28.57 8.94 3.77
C LEU A 221 -28.76 10.45 3.60
N ALA A 222 -29.59 10.88 2.64
CA ALA A 222 -29.96 12.28 2.45
C ALA A 222 -30.53 12.94 3.71
N LYS A 223 -31.22 12.17 4.56
CA LYS A 223 -31.80 12.66 5.82
C LYS A 223 -30.77 12.92 6.91
N LEU A 224 -29.54 12.41 6.74
CA LEU A 224 -28.43 12.64 7.65
C LEU A 224 -27.60 13.89 7.29
N ALA A 225 -27.95 14.62 6.24
CA ALA A 225 -27.31 15.88 5.87
C ALA A 225 -27.20 16.94 6.99
N PRO A 226 -28.10 17.01 7.99
CA PRO A 226 -27.93 17.92 9.13
C PRO A 226 -26.76 17.58 10.08
N LEU A 227 -26.18 16.37 10.00
CA LEU A 227 -25.11 15.89 10.88
C LEU A 227 -23.74 16.47 10.50
N LYS A 228 -23.61 17.80 10.53
CA LYS A 228 -22.40 18.50 10.06
C LYS A 228 -21.16 18.29 10.94
N ASN A 229 -21.37 17.87 12.20
CA ASN A 229 -20.31 17.59 13.15
C ASN A 229 -19.76 16.16 13.04
N LEU A 230 -20.26 15.36 12.09
CA LEU A 230 -19.87 13.97 11.96
C LEU A 230 -18.40 13.85 11.56
N MET A 231 -17.63 13.10 12.34
CA MET A 231 -16.19 12.91 12.19
C MET A 231 -15.86 11.52 11.66
N THR A 232 -16.65 10.53 12.08
CA THR A 232 -16.50 9.13 11.67
C THR A 232 -17.85 8.58 11.18
N LEU A 233 -17.83 8.00 9.98
CA LEU A 233 -19.01 7.40 9.36
C LEU A 233 -18.68 6.02 8.78
N HIS A 234 -19.42 5.02 9.22
CA HIS A 234 -19.34 3.64 8.77
C HIS A 234 -20.58 3.29 7.93
N LEU A 235 -20.38 2.95 6.66
CA LEU A 235 -21.41 2.58 5.67
C LEU A 235 -21.14 1.22 5.02
N GLU A 236 -20.33 0.38 5.66
CA GLU A 236 -19.92 -0.92 5.16
C GLU A 236 -21.13 -1.81 4.82
N ASN A 237 -21.11 -2.49 3.68
CA ASN A 237 -22.16 -3.42 3.23
C ASN A 237 -23.57 -2.81 3.27
N THR A 238 -23.71 -1.55 2.84
CA THR A 238 -25.00 -0.86 2.73
C THR A 238 -25.45 -0.72 1.27
N GLN A 239 -26.65 -0.18 1.05
CA GLN A 239 -27.21 0.05 -0.29
C GLN A 239 -26.87 1.45 -0.84
N VAL A 240 -25.84 2.10 -0.28
CA VAL A 240 -25.40 3.42 -0.70
C VAL A 240 -24.65 3.34 -2.04
N THR A 241 -24.96 4.28 -2.93
CA THR A 241 -24.35 4.45 -4.25
C THR A 241 -23.76 5.87 -4.40
N ASP A 242 -23.22 6.19 -5.58
CA ASP A 242 -22.68 7.52 -5.87
C ASP A 242 -23.72 8.64 -5.70
N THR A 243 -25.02 8.31 -5.76
CA THR A 243 -26.09 9.29 -5.49
C THR A 243 -26.09 9.69 -4.01
N GLY A 244 -25.87 8.73 -3.11
CA GLY A 244 -25.84 8.96 -1.67
C GLY A 244 -24.66 9.81 -1.22
N LEU A 245 -23.48 9.63 -1.81
CA LEU A 245 -22.26 10.37 -1.40
C LEU A 245 -22.40 11.89 -1.54
N LYS A 246 -23.23 12.39 -2.47
CA LYS A 246 -23.50 13.83 -2.64
C LYS A 246 -24.01 14.47 -1.35
N HIS A 247 -24.71 13.70 -0.53
CA HIS A 247 -25.30 14.18 0.71
C HIS A 247 -24.27 14.34 1.84
N LEU A 248 -23.03 13.88 1.66
CA LEU A 248 -21.95 14.06 2.63
C LEU A 248 -21.25 15.41 2.51
N ALA A 249 -21.49 16.20 1.45
CA ALA A 249 -20.75 17.44 1.16
C ALA A 249 -20.75 18.47 2.31
N GLY A 250 -21.75 18.46 3.19
CA GLY A 250 -21.84 19.35 4.35
C GLY A 250 -21.19 18.84 5.65
N MET A 251 -20.61 17.63 5.63
CA MET A 251 -19.94 17.03 6.79
C MET A 251 -18.46 17.44 6.83
N GLU A 252 -18.23 18.72 7.11
CA GLU A 252 -16.90 19.36 7.01
C GLU A 252 -15.85 18.74 7.94
N TYR A 253 -16.27 18.12 9.06
CA TYR A 253 -15.39 17.51 10.06
C TYR A 253 -15.11 16.02 9.82
N LEU A 254 -15.62 15.44 8.72
CA LEU A 254 -15.46 14.03 8.43
C LEU A 254 -13.99 13.69 8.15
N HIS A 255 -13.37 12.89 9.01
CA HIS A 255 -11.98 12.44 8.88
C HIS A 255 -11.86 10.95 8.56
N TYR A 256 -12.90 10.17 8.84
CA TYR A 256 -12.98 8.74 8.56
C TYR A 256 -14.28 8.40 7.84
N LEU A 257 -14.17 7.71 6.70
CA LEU A 257 -15.30 7.18 5.96
C LEU A 257 -15.00 5.75 5.53
N ASN A 258 -15.90 4.82 5.85
CA ASN A 258 -15.81 3.45 5.37
C ASN A 258 -16.98 3.11 4.44
N LEU A 259 -16.64 2.80 3.19
CA LEU A 259 -17.55 2.45 2.09
C LEU A 259 -17.37 0.99 1.67
N TYR A 260 -16.69 0.17 2.47
CA TYR A 260 -16.42 -1.22 2.12
C TYR A 260 -17.68 -1.98 1.68
N GLY A 261 -17.61 -2.73 0.59
CA GLY A 261 -18.72 -3.56 0.11
C GLY A 261 -19.96 -2.79 -0.38
N THR A 262 -19.81 -1.51 -0.73
CA THR A 262 -20.88 -0.69 -1.34
C THR A 262 -20.75 -0.63 -2.87
N ALA A 263 -21.73 -0.02 -3.55
CA ALA A 263 -21.74 0.07 -5.01
C ALA A 263 -21.02 1.32 -5.59
N ILE A 264 -20.17 1.97 -4.79
CA ILE A 264 -19.48 3.23 -5.13
C ILE A 264 -18.48 3.04 -6.27
N THR A 265 -18.45 4.00 -7.20
CA THR A 265 -17.50 4.07 -8.32
C THR A 265 -16.53 5.25 -8.18
N ASP A 266 -15.68 5.46 -9.18
CA ASP A 266 -14.82 6.64 -9.28
C ASP A 266 -15.61 7.96 -9.32
N GLU A 267 -16.79 7.97 -9.95
CA GLU A 267 -17.69 9.12 -9.97
C GLU A 267 -18.23 9.44 -8.57
N GLY A 268 -18.44 8.42 -7.73
CA GLY A 268 -18.76 8.60 -6.32
C GLY A 268 -17.59 9.19 -5.55
N LEU A 269 -16.39 8.62 -5.70
CA LEU A 269 -15.18 9.13 -5.03
C LEU A 269 -14.88 10.58 -5.39
N ALA A 270 -15.08 10.98 -6.64
CA ALA A 270 -14.84 12.36 -7.09
C ALA A 270 -15.70 13.40 -6.36
N GLN A 271 -16.81 13.00 -5.74
CA GLN A 271 -17.66 13.88 -4.94
C GLN A 271 -17.08 14.21 -3.56
N LEU A 272 -16.06 13.45 -3.12
CA LEU A 272 -15.38 13.67 -1.84
C LEU A 272 -14.21 14.67 -1.94
N LYS A 273 -13.99 15.27 -3.11
CA LYS A 273 -12.86 16.19 -3.37
C LYS A 273 -12.82 17.40 -2.42
N ASP A 274 -13.98 17.83 -1.92
CA ASP A 274 -14.10 19.00 -1.06
C ASP A 274 -13.96 18.63 0.45
N HIS A 275 -13.87 17.33 0.79
CA HIS A 275 -13.61 16.85 2.15
C HIS A 275 -12.13 16.91 2.51
N GLN A 276 -11.62 18.13 2.65
CA GLN A 276 -10.21 18.41 2.94
C GLN A 276 -9.71 17.86 4.30
N ARG A 277 -10.65 17.53 5.20
CA ARG A 277 -10.36 16.90 6.49
C ARG A 277 -10.39 15.37 6.47
N LEU A 278 -10.84 14.75 5.37
CA LEU A 278 -10.84 13.30 5.25
C LEU A 278 -9.40 12.79 5.28
N ARG A 279 -9.12 11.80 6.14
CA ARG A 279 -7.79 11.21 6.31
C ARG A 279 -7.77 9.73 6.04
N LYS A 280 -8.89 9.03 6.31
CA LYS A 280 -9.03 7.60 6.07
C LYS A 280 -10.30 7.34 5.27
N LEU A 281 -10.12 6.77 4.09
CA LEU A 281 -11.19 6.27 3.24
C LEU A 281 -10.96 4.79 2.96
N TYR A 282 -11.91 3.95 3.36
CA TYR A 282 -11.92 2.54 2.99
C TYR A 282 -12.94 2.32 1.88
N ALA A 283 -12.49 1.84 0.74
CA ALA A 283 -13.32 1.60 -0.46
C ALA A 283 -13.04 0.21 -1.07
N TRP A 284 -12.55 -0.73 -0.27
CA TRP A 284 -12.39 -2.13 -0.71
C TRP A 284 -13.75 -2.78 -1.01
N GLN A 285 -13.77 -3.68 -2.00
CA GLN A 285 -15.01 -4.30 -2.51
C GLN A 285 -16.08 -3.30 -2.96
N THR A 286 -15.65 -2.10 -3.38
CA THR A 286 -16.47 -1.19 -4.17
C THR A 286 -16.17 -1.38 -5.67
N LYS A 287 -16.74 -0.52 -6.51
CA LYS A 287 -16.41 -0.42 -7.94
C LYS A 287 -15.38 0.68 -8.22
N ALA A 288 -14.86 1.35 -7.20
CA ALA A 288 -13.82 2.35 -7.35
C ALA A 288 -12.49 1.70 -7.73
N THR A 289 -11.73 2.39 -8.57
CA THR A 289 -10.45 1.94 -9.13
C THR A 289 -9.28 2.64 -8.44
N ALA A 290 -8.07 2.13 -8.69
CA ALA A 290 -6.84 2.80 -8.25
C ALA A 290 -6.69 4.19 -8.89
N GLU A 291 -7.15 4.35 -10.13
CA GLU A 291 -7.16 5.60 -10.86
C GLU A 291 -8.11 6.62 -10.21
N GLY A 292 -9.33 6.20 -9.83
CA GLY A 292 -10.28 7.05 -9.10
C GLY A 292 -9.75 7.49 -7.74
N ALA A 293 -9.15 6.56 -6.98
CA ALA A 293 -8.50 6.88 -5.72
C ALA A 293 -7.33 7.87 -5.89
N THR A 294 -6.51 7.69 -6.93
CA THR A 294 -5.40 8.59 -7.24
C THR A 294 -5.90 10.00 -7.55
N LYS A 295 -6.93 10.13 -8.39
CA LYS A 295 -7.56 11.43 -8.71
C LYS A 295 -8.12 12.13 -7.46
N LEU A 296 -8.74 11.38 -6.55
CA LEU A 296 -9.23 11.97 -5.30
C LEU A 296 -8.08 12.51 -4.44
N LYS A 297 -6.95 11.80 -4.38
CA LYS A 297 -5.76 12.23 -3.64
C LYS A 297 -5.10 13.49 -4.21
N GLU A 298 -5.28 13.80 -5.50
CA GLU A 298 -4.81 15.08 -6.06
C GLU A 298 -5.46 16.29 -5.38
N SER A 299 -6.72 16.15 -4.94
CA SER A 299 -7.46 17.20 -4.23
C SER A 299 -7.28 17.13 -2.70
N ASN A 300 -6.79 16.02 -2.16
CA ASN A 300 -6.51 15.82 -0.74
C ASN A 300 -5.28 14.90 -0.57
N PRO A 301 -4.06 15.44 -0.63
CA PRO A 301 -2.82 14.64 -0.62
C PRO A 301 -2.59 13.83 0.67
N ASP A 302 -3.17 14.28 1.79
CA ASP A 302 -3.08 13.63 3.10
C ASP A 302 -4.07 12.47 3.28
N LEU A 303 -4.93 12.22 2.29
CA LEU A 303 -5.92 11.15 2.32
C LEU A 303 -5.28 9.78 2.09
N SER A 304 -5.42 8.91 3.08
CA SER A 304 -5.18 7.47 2.93
C SER A 304 -6.43 6.80 2.36
N VAL A 305 -6.32 6.27 1.13
CA VAL A 305 -7.37 5.47 0.48
C VAL A 305 -6.95 4.00 0.51
N ASN A 306 -7.78 3.16 1.12
CA ASN A 306 -7.60 1.71 1.16
C ASN A 306 -8.60 1.05 0.21
N LEU A 307 -8.09 0.49 -0.90
CA LEU A 307 -8.86 -0.31 -1.86
C LEU A 307 -8.73 -1.83 -1.63
N GLY A 308 -8.14 -2.25 -0.51
CA GLY A 308 -7.76 -3.64 -0.22
C GLY A 308 -6.45 -4.08 -0.85
N GLU A 309 -6.03 -5.31 -0.59
CA GLU A 309 -4.86 -5.92 -1.23
C GLU A 309 -5.21 -6.43 -2.63
N SER A 310 -4.42 -6.04 -3.62
CA SER A 310 -4.37 -6.68 -4.92
C SER A 310 -3.65 -8.02 -4.78
N LEU A 311 -4.40 -9.12 -4.64
CA LEU A 311 -3.83 -10.44 -4.85
C LEU A 311 -3.36 -10.52 -6.30
N ILE A 312 -2.05 -10.55 -6.51
CA ILE A 312 -1.45 -10.86 -7.81
C ILE A 312 -1.99 -12.23 -8.20
N VAL A 313 -2.87 -12.28 -9.19
CA VAL A 313 -3.31 -13.54 -9.80
C VAL A 313 -2.08 -14.13 -10.49
N VAL A 314 -1.44 -15.09 -9.84
CA VAL A 314 -0.38 -15.88 -10.48
C VAL A 314 -1.05 -16.62 -11.63
N ALA A 315 -0.73 -16.21 -12.86
CA ALA A 315 -1.27 -16.82 -14.06
C ALA A 315 -1.07 -18.35 -14.00
N GLU A 316 -2.18 -19.09 -14.07
CA GLU A 316 -2.14 -20.55 -14.15
C GLU A 316 -1.28 -20.97 -15.35
N LYS A 317 -0.20 -21.71 -15.07
CA LYS A 317 0.55 -22.39 -16.12
C LYS A 317 -0.39 -23.37 -16.81
N LYS A 318 -0.68 -23.14 -18.09
CA LYS A 318 -1.28 -24.16 -18.96
C LYS A 318 -0.36 -25.37 -18.96
N GLU A 319 -0.80 -26.47 -18.37
CA GLU A 319 -0.19 -27.78 -18.58
C GLU A 319 -0.50 -28.21 -20.02
N GLU A 320 0.53 -28.25 -20.86
CA GLU A 320 0.44 -28.90 -22.17
C GLU A 320 0.48 -30.42 -21.96
N GLU A 321 -0.68 -31.07 -22.11
CA GLU A 321 -0.78 -32.53 -22.21
C GLU A 321 0.02 -33.03 -23.41
N LYS A 322 1.19 -33.62 -23.17
CA LYS A 322 1.83 -34.54 -24.11
C LYS A 322 1.01 -35.82 -24.17
N LYS A 323 0.24 -35.98 -25.25
CA LYS A 323 -0.28 -37.29 -25.66
C LYS A 323 0.88 -38.17 -26.12
N GLU A 324 1.31 -39.06 -25.24
CA GLU A 324 2.18 -40.17 -25.58
C GLU A 324 1.35 -41.23 -26.32
N GLY A 325 1.75 -41.53 -27.55
CA GLY A 325 1.09 -42.54 -28.37
C GLY A 325 1.52 -43.94 -27.94
N GLU A 326 0.59 -44.74 -27.44
CA GLU A 326 0.79 -46.18 -27.31
C GLU A 326 0.50 -46.88 -28.65
N LYS A 327 1.59 -47.37 -29.26
CA LYS A 327 1.56 -48.54 -30.14
C LYS A 327 1.50 -49.80 -29.27
N LYS A 328 0.39 -50.53 -29.31
CA LYS A 328 0.33 -51.97 -29.65
C LYS A 328 -1.09 -52.49 -29.63
#